data_AF-A0AAV6ID82-F1
#
_entry.id   AF-A0AAV6ID82-F1
#
_cell.length_a   1.000
_cell.length_b   1.000
_cell.length_c   1.000
_cell.angle_alpha   90.00
_cell.angle_beta   90.00
_cell.angle_gamma   90.00
#
_symmetry.space_group_name_H-M   'P 1'
#
loop_
_entity.id
_entity.type
_entity.pdbx_description
1 polymer ?
#
loop_
_entity_poly.entity_id
_entity_poly.type
_entity_poly.pdbx_seq_one_letter_code
_entity_poly.pdbx_strand_id
1 'polypeptide(L)'
;MYVEFLVAWLRSWNGLFKTNGGDGMHNCLYKLSLAATLYHLWREINFRVFQNKKVDPGMVVQQIVSDLRCCMSAWKNVKRTLSNQRLCQEWHVSWNILC
;
A
#
# COMPACT_ATOMS: atom_id res chain seq x y z
N MET A 1 3.09 15.51 13.29
CA MET A 1 2.00 15.51 12.28
C MET A 1 2.07 14.32 11.32
N TYR A 2 3.20 14.00 10.69
CA TYR A 2 3.31 12.81 9.81
C TYR A 2 3.29 11.47 10.56
N VAL A 3 3.98 11.38 11.71
CA VAL A 3 4.00 10.15 12.53
C VAL A 3 2.59 9.79 13.00
N GLU A 4 1.80 10.77 13.45
CA GLU A 4 0.40 10.57 13.83
C GLU A 4 -0.47 10.06 12.67
N PHE A 5 -0.31 10.63 11.46
CA PHE A 5 -1.06 10.19 10.28
C PHE A 5 -0.67 8.78 9.84
N LEU A 6 0.62 8.44 9.92
CA LEU A 6 1.13 7.10 9.59
C LEU A 6 0.77 6.06 10.64
N VAL A 7 0.78 6.44 11.91
CA VAL A 7 0.28 5.60 13.01
C VAL A 7 -1.22 5.42 12.88
N ALA A 8 -1.99 6.45 12.51
CA ALA A 8 -3.42 6.35 12.22
C ALA A 8 -3.70 5.48 10.99
N TRP A 9 -2.89 5.61 9.94
CA TRP A 9 -2.94 4.76 8.75
C TRP A 9 -2.68 3.30 9.14
N LEU A 10 -1.54 2.99 9.77
CA LEU A 10 -1.21 1.66 10.27
C LEU A 10 -2.26 1.12 11.26
N ARG A 11 -2.85 1.99 12.10
CA ARG A 11 -3.96 1.62 13.00
C ARG A 11 -5.26 1.31 12.26
N SER A 12 -5.58 2.04 11.19
CA SER A 12 -6.69 1.73 10.28
C SER A 12 -6.52 0.32 9.72
N TRP A 13 -5.27 -0.06 9.44
CA TRP A 13 -4.95 -1.40 8.97
C TRP A 13 -4.89 -2.44 10.10
N ASN A 14 -4.77 -2.09 11.40
CA ASN A 14 -4.56 -3.01 12.54
C ASN A 14 -5.61 -4.13 12.67
N GLY A 15 -6.84 -3.89 12.21
CA GLY A 15 -7.88 -4.93 12.14
C GLY A 15 -7.55 -6.07 11.17
N LEU A 16 -6.78 -5.80 10.11
CA LEU A 16 -6.29 -6.78 9.13
C LEU A 16 -5.07 -7.56 9.62
N PHE A 17 -4.37 -7.11 10.66
CA PHE A 17 -3.18 -7.78 11.22
C PHE A 17 -3.53 -9.08 11.94
N LYS A 18 -4.81 -9.31 12.25
CA LYS A 18 -5.30 -10.48 12.99
C LYS A 18 -5.68 -11.67 12.10
N THR A 19 -5.60 -11.57 10.78
CA THR A 19 -6.01 -12.69 9.91
C THR A 19 -4.81 -13.53 9.49
N ASN A 20 -4.77 -14.73 10.08
CA ASN A 20 -4.02 -15.95 9.77
C ASN A 20 -3.11 -15.95 8.52
N GLY A 21 -1.86 -16.39 8.71
CA GLY A 21 -0.83 -16.48 7.68
C GLY A 21 -1.28 -17.25 6.43
N GLY A 22 -1.24 -16.57 5.28
CA GLY A 22 -1.42 -17.15 3.95
C GLY A 22 -1.06 -16.16 2.84
N ASP A 23 -0.88 -16.64 1.61
CA ASP A 23 -0.46 -15.85 0.43
C ASP A 23 -1.64 -15.22 -0.33
N GLY A 24 -2.72 -14.91 0.39
CA GLY A 24 -3.89 -14.25 -0.19
C GLY A 24 -3.57 -12.83 -0.67
N MET A 25 -4.26 -12.39 -1.73
CA MET A 25 -4.10 -11.06 -2.33
C MET A 25 -4.16 -9.92 -1.28
N HIS A 26 -5.05 -10.03 -0.28
CA HIS A 26 -5.14 -9.10 0.84
C HIS A 26 -3.85 -9.03 1.68
N ASN A 27 -3.24 -10.17 2.01
CA ASN A 27 -2.00 -10.20 2.80
C ASN A 27 -0.82 -9.64 2.00
N CYS A 28 -0.76 -9.94 0.69
CA CYS A 28 0.24 -9.36 -0.20
C CYS A 28 0.09 -7.84 -0.30
N LEU A 29 -1.14 -7.34 -0.49
CA LEU A 29 -1.43 -5.91 -0.51
C LEU A 29 -1.04 -5.25 0.82
N TYR A 30 -1.33 -5.90 1.93
CA TYR A 30 -0.96 -5.41 3.26
C TYR A 30 0.57 -5.28 3.41
N LYS A 31 1.34 -6.33 3.09
CA LYS A 31 2.81 -6.31 3.14
C LYS A 31 3.39 -5.23 2.22
N LEU A 32 2.85 -5.11 1.00
CA LEU A 32 3.24 -4.05 0.07
C LEU A 32 2.94 -2.66 0.63
N SER A 33 1.75 -2.47 1.20
CA SER A 33 1.33 -1.19 1.79
C SER A 33 2.25 -0.78 2.92
N LEU A 34 2.61 -1.72 3.80
CA LEU A 34 3.57 -1.47 4.88
C LEU A 34 4.96 -1.11 4.33
N ALA A 35 5.46 -1.89 3.38
CA ALA A 35 6.79 -1.66 2.78
C ALA A 35 6.87 -0.31 2.06
N ALA A 36 5.87 0.03 1.23
CA ALA A 36 5.79 1.31 0.54
C ALA A 36 5.72 2.47 1.52
N THR A 37 4.92 2.33 2.58
CA THR A 37 4.80 3.35 3.62
C THR A 37 6.13 3.62 4.32
N LEU A 38 6.84 2.56 4.74
CA LEU A 38 8.16 2.68 5.37
C LEU A 38 9.19 3.28 4.43
N TYR A 39 9.19 2.87 3.15
CA TYR A 39 10.09 3.41 2.14
C TYR A 39 9.88 4.92 1.94
N HIS A 40 8.63 5.35 1.77
CA HIS A 40 8.33 6.77 1.55
C HIS A 40 8.58 7.62 2.79
N LEU A 41 8.38 7.07 4.01
CA LEU A 41 8.77 7.75 5.25
C LEU A 41 10.29 7.93 5.33
N TRP A 42 11.05 6.87 5.08
CA TRP A 42 12.51 6.94 5.06
C TRP A 42 13.02 7.95 4.03
N ARG A 43 12.43 7.95 2.82
CA ARG A 43 12.76 8.88 1.74
C ARG A 43 12.48 10.33 2.14
N GLU A 44 11.36 10.58 2.81
CA GLU A 44 10.96 11.90 3.30
C GLU A 44 11.97 12.46 4.32
N ILE A 45 12.34 11.63 5.30
CA ILE A 45 13.35 11.99 6.32
C ILE A 45 14.67 12.34 5.65
N ASN A 46 15.11 11.53 4.69
CA ASN A 46 16.36 11.80 3.97
C ASN A 46 16.30 13.08 3.13
N PHE A 47 15.17 13.36 2.47
CA PHE A 47 15.00 14.61 1.73
C PHE A 47 15.06 15.83 2.65
N ARG A 48 14.52 15.74 3.86
CA ARG A 48 14.67 16.82 4.84
C ARG A 48 16.11 16.98 5.31
N VAL A 49 16.75 15.89 5.75
CA VAL A 49 18.08 15.95 6.36
C VAL A 49 19.15 16.34 5.34
N PHE A 50 19.12 15.73 4.15
CA PHE A 50 20.21 15.86 3.18
C PHE A 50 19.94 16.87 2.07
N GLN A 51 18.68 17.22 1.80
CA GLN A 51 18.33 18.14 0.70
C GLN A 51 17.56 19.38 1.18
N ASN A 52 17.23 19.48 2.47
CA ASN A 52 16.35 20.51 3.03
C ASN A 52 15.02 20.64 2.26
N LYS A 53 14.54 19.54 1.67
CA LYS A 53 13.29 19.47 0.91
C LYS A 53 12.21 18.83 1.75
N LYS A 54 11.06 19.49 1.83
CA LYS A 54 9.87 18.97 2.47
C LYS A 54 8.84 18.65 1.39
N VAL A 55 8.37 17.41 1.39
CA VAL A 55 7.28 16.97 0.50
C VAL A 55 5.95 17.22 1.23
N ASP A 56 4.90 17.51 0.46
CA ASP A 56 3.54 17.63 0.99
C ASP A 56 2.98 16.24 1.41
N PRO A 57 2.28 16.11 2.56
CA PRO A 57 1.74 14.83 3.01
C PRO A 57 0.78 14.18 2.04
N GLY A 58 -0.08 14.99 1.40
CA GLY A 58 -1.01 14.49 0.39
C GLY A 58 -0.27 13.89 -0.80
N MET A 59 0.81 14.54 -1.25
CA MET A 59 1.65 14.01 -2.34
C MET A 59 2.32 12.69 -1.99
N VAL A 60 2.81 12.52 -0.75
CA VAL A 60 3.41 11.25 -0.30
C VAL A 60 2.38 10.12 -0.33
N VAL A 61 1.16 10.38 0.14
CA VAL A 61 0.07 9.38 0.12
C VAL A 61 -0.29 9.00 -1.31
N GLN A 62 -0.41 9.97 -2.22
CA GLN A 62 -0.68 9.70 -3.63
C GLN A 62 0.43 8.87 -4.29
N GLN A 63 1.69 9.13 -3.95
CA GLN A 63 2.83 8.32 -4.44
C GLN A 63 2.74 6.88 -3.92
N ILE A 64 2.47 6.68 -2.63
CA ILE A 64 2.27 5.34 -2.05
C ILE A 64 1.14 4.60 -2.78
N VAL A 65 -0.03 5.23 -2.95
CA VAL A 65 -1.18 4.59 -3.62
C VAL A 65 -0.86 4.24 -5.08
N SER A 66 -0.17 5.14 -5.80
CA SER A 66 0.26 4.91 -7.18
C SER A 66 1.23 3.73 -7.28
N ASP A 67 2.23 3.66 -6.41
CA ASP A 67 3.21 2.57 -6.39
C ASP A 67 2.53 1.22 -6.10
N LEU A 68 1.60 1.20 -5.13
CA LEU A 68 0.83 0.00 -4.81
C LEU A 68 -0.01 -0.48 -6.00
N ARG A 69 -0.73 0.41 -6.68
CA ARG A 69 -1.50 0.06 -7.88
C ARG A 69 -0.61 -0.50 -8.99
N CYS A 70 0.56 0.09 -9.18
CA CYS A 70 1.54 -0.39 -10.17
C CYS A 70 2.00 -1.82 -9.84
N CYS A 71 2.39 -2.07 -8.58
CA CYS A 71 2.77 -3.41 -8.12
C CYS A 71 1.62 -4.43 -8.28
N MET A 72 0.40 -4.06 -7.90
CA MET A 72 -0.78 -4.93 -8.04
C MET A 72 -1.08 -5.26 -9.50
N SER A 73 -0.91 -4.29 -10.41
CA SER A 73 -1.14 -4.48 -11.84
C SER A 73 -0.14 -5.44 -12.49
N ALA A 74 1.00 -5.67 -11.85
CA ALA A 74 2.01 -6.63 -12.30
C ALA A 74 1.76 -8.06 -11.78
N TRP A 75 0.79 -8.26 -10.89
CA TRP A 75 0.45 -9.60 -10.39
C TRP A 75 -0.12 -10.49 -11.50
N LYS A 76 0.21 -11.78 -11.42
CA LYS A 76 -0.23 -12.79 -12.38
C LYS A 76 -0.82 -13.97 -11.63
N ASN A 77 -1.75 -14.65 -12.29
CA ASN A 77 -2.37 -15.87 -11.80
C ASN A 77 -3.03 -15.72 -10.42
N VAL A 78 -3.65 -14.57 -10.15
CA VAL A 78 -4.37 -14.35 -8.90
C VAL A 78 -5.70 -15.10 -8.97
N LYS A 79 -6.01 -15.94 -7.99
CA LYS A 79 -7.27 -16.70 -7.98
C LYS A 79 -8.48 -15.81 -8.16
N ARG A 80 -9.37 -16.14 -9.09
CA ARG A 80 -10.65 -15.46 -9.27
C ARG A 80 -11.65 -15.78 -8.15
N THR A 81 -11.64 -14.98 -7.10
CA THR A 81 -12.63 -15.03 -6.00
C THR A 81 -13.40 -13.72 -5.91
N LEU A 82 -14.61 -13.75 -5.32
CA LEU A 82 -15.40 -12.54 -5.07
C LEU A 82 -14.63 -11.49 -4.26
N SER A 83 -13.84 -11.92 -3.26
CA SER A 83 -13.00 -11.03 -2.46
C SER A 83 -11.94 -10.33 -3.30
N ASN A 84 -11.23 -11.07 -4.16
CA ASN A 84 -10.20 -10.49 -5.04
C ASN A 84 -10.81 -9.56 -6.11
N GLN A 85 -12.01 -9.87 -6.61
CA GLN A 85 -12.74 -8.99 -7.51
C GLN A 85 -13.13 -7.66 -6.86
N ARG A 86 -13.66 -7.69 -5.63
CA ARG A 86 -13.95 -6.48 -4.85
C ARG A 86 -12.69 -5.64 -4.64
N LEU A 87 -11.58 -6.30 -4.29
CA LEU A 87 -10.32 -5.62 -4.08
C LEU A 87 -9.76 -4.98 -5.37
N CYS A 88 -9.93 -5.64 -6.53
CA CYS A 88 -9.61 -5.03 -7.83
C CYS A 88 -10.46 -3.79 -8.10
N GLN A 89 -11.76 -3.82 -7.76
CA GLN A 89 -12.66 -2.67 -7.92
C GLN A 89 -12.27 -1.51 -7.00
N GLU A 90 -12.07 -1.78 -5.71
CA GLU A 90 -11.68 -0.79 -4.69
C GLU A 90 -10.35 -0.09 -5.02
N TRP A 91 -9.37 -0.86 -5.52
CA TRP A 91 -8.05 -0.33 -5.85
C TRP A 91 -7.92 0.15 -7.30
N HIS A 92 -8.98 0.02 -8.10
CA HIS A 92 -9.00 0.33 -9.54
C HIS A 92 -7.91 -0.41 -10.33
N VAL A 93 -7.70 -1.69 -10.03
CA VAL A 93 -6.74 -2.56 -10.73
C VAL A 93 -7.47 -3.43 -11.74
N SER A 94 -6.86 -3.65 -12.90
CA SER A 94 -7.45 -4.44 -13.98
C SER A 94 -7.66 -5.90 -13.57
N TRP A 95 -8.77 -6.49 -14.02
CA TRP A 95 -9.15 -7.87 -13.69
C TRP A 95 -8.33 -8.91 -14.47
N ASN A 96 -7.52 -8.48 -15.43
CA ASN A 96 -6.60 -9.35 -16.18
C ASN A 96 -5.56 -10.05 -15.29
N ILE A 97 -5.33 -9.55 -14.08
CA ILE A 97 -4.46 -10.22 -13.10
C ILE A 97 -5.11 -11.49 -12.51
N LEU A 98 -6.44 -11.60 -12.62
CA LEU A 98 -7.22 -12.74 -12.12
C LEU A 98 -7.23 -13.88 -13.17
N CYS A 99 -6.84 -15.08 -12.76
CA CYS A 99 -6.94 -16.31 -13.56
C CYS A 99 -7.99 -17.27 -12.99
#